data_AF-A0A2J0M293-F1
#
_entry.id   AF-A0A2J0M293-F1
#
_cell.length_a   1.000
_cell.length_b   1.000
_cell.length_c   1.000
_cell.angle_alpha   90.00
_cell.angle_beta   90.00
_cell.angle_gamma   90.00
#
_symmetry.space_group_name_H-M   'P 1'
#
loop_
_entity.id
_entity.type
_entity.pdbx_description
1 polymer ?
#
loop_
_entity_poly.entity_id
_entity_poly.type
_entity_poly.pdbx_seq_one_letter_code
_entity_poly.pdbx_strand_id
1 'polypeptide(L)' 'MPRKPNAHKTERITINVTPQMRYYLECLVERGLYGKTTTEVANNMVARGIENTIERGHMAHPIIGTKK' A
#
# COMPACT_ATOMS: atom_id res chain seq x y z
N MET A 1 -7.47 2.56 -26.51
CA MET A 1 -5.99 2.53 -26.47
C MET A 1 -5.55 1.40 -25.56
N PRO A 2 -4.66 0.49 -25.99
CA PRO A 2 -4.12 -0.55 -25.11
C PRO A 2 -3.27 0.13 -24.04
N ARG A 3 -3.53 -0.16 -22.77
CA ARG A 3 -2.75 0.38 -21.65
C ARG A 3 -1.32 -0.15 -21.77
N LYS A 4 -0.31 0.74 -21.67
CA LYS A 4 1.09 0.33 -21.57
C LYS A 4 1.23 -0.68 -20.41
N PRO A 5 1.97 -1.79 -20.59
CA PRO A 5 2.28 -2.70 -19.50
C PRO A 5 2.98 -1.94 -18.37
N ASN A 6 2.73 -2.33 -17.12
CA ASN A 6 3.40 -1.74 -15.96
C ASN A 6 4.93 -1.84 -16.13
N ALA A 7 5.65 -0.74 -15.91
CA ALA A 7 7.10 -0.66 -16.10
C ALA A 7 7.89 -1.58 -15.13
N HIS A 8 7.25 -1.99 -14.04
CA HIS A 8 7.82 -2.87 -13.03
C HIS A 8 6.89 -4.05 -12.78
N LYS A 9 7.49 -5.19 -12.44
CA LYS A 9 6.76 -6.41 -12.10
C LYS A 9 5.92 -6.15 -10.85
N THR A 10 4.61 -6.37 -10.96
CA THR A 10 3.71 -6.34 -9.81
C THR A 10 3.83 -7.67 -9.07
N GLU A 11 4.16 -7.62 -7.79
CA GLU A 11 4.19 -8.80 -6.92
C GLU A 11 2.97 -8.80 -6.00
N ARG A 12 2.44 -10.01 -5.73
CA ARG A 12 1.26 -10.18 -4.87
C ARG A 12 1.73 -10.61 -3.48
N ILE A 13 1.43 -9.77 -2.48
CA ILE A 13 1.67 -10.07 -1.07
C ILE A 13 0.32 -10.40 -0.43
N THR A 14 0.25 -11.49 0.33
CA THR A 14 -0.95 -11.87 1.09
C THR A 14 -0.71 -11.53 2.56
N ILE A 15 -1.64 -10.81 3.16
CA ILE A 15 -1.56 -10.38 4.56
C ILE A 15 -2.75 -10.99 5.31
N ASN A 16 -2.45 -11.69 6.40
CA ASN A 16 -3.48 -12.17 7.31
C ASN A 16 -3.81 -11.08 8.33
N VAL A 17 -5.09 -10.79 8.50
CA VAL A 17 -5.57 -9.75 9.42
C VAL A 17 -6.67 -10.30 10.32
N THR A 18 -6.86 -9.65 11.47
CA THR A 18 -7.96 -9.97 12.37
C THR A 18 -9.30 -9.52 11.78
N PRO A 19 -10.44 -10.11 12.21
CA PRO A 19 -11.77 -9.67 11.77
C PRO A 19 -12.05 -8.19 12.06
N GLN A 20 -11.56 -7.69 13.19
CA GLN A 20 -11.68 -6.28 13.58
C GLN A 20 -10.97 -5.35 12.60
N MET A 21 -9.77 -5.72 12.16
CA MET A 21 -9.02 -4.94 11.18
C MET A 21 -9.70 -4.96 9.82
N ARG A 22 -10.25 -6.11 9.41
CA ARG A 22 -11.04 -6.20 8.18
C ARG A 22 -12.24 -5.24 8.22
N TYR A 23 -13.00 -5.25 9.31
CA TYR A 23 -14.13 -4.35 9.49
C TYR A 23 -13.72 -2.88 9.43
N TYR A 24 -12.60 -2.52 10.06
CA TYR A 24 -12.05 -1.17 9.99
C TYR A 24 -11.75 -0.74 8.54
N LEU A 25 -11.17 -1.61 7.72
CA LEU A 25 -10.92 -1.32 6.30
C LEU A 25 -12.23 -1.12 5.52
N GLU A 26 -13.27 -1.89 5.82
CA GLU A 26 -14.60 -1.74 5.21
C GLU A 26 -15.23 -0.38 5.58
N CYS A 27 -15.15 0.04 6.85
CA CYS A 27 -15.61 1.36 7.28
C CYS A 27 -14.87 2.51 6.59
N LEU A 28 -13.57 2.36 6.29
CA LEU A 28 -12.81 3.37 5.56
C LEU A 28 -13.28 3.51 4.12
N VAL A 29 -13.62 2.39 3.47
CA VAL A 29 -14.23 2.39 2.13
C VAL A 29 -15.57 3.12 2.15
N GLU A 30 -16.44 2.81 3.13
CA GLU A 30 -17.76 3.45 3.26
C GLU A 30 -17.67 4.96 3.47
N ARG A 31 -16.64 5.41 4.19
CA ARG A 31 -16.35 6.84 4.40
C ARG A 31 -15.77 7.53 3.15
N GLY A 32 -15.47 6.78 2.09
CA GLY A 32 -14.82 7.30 0.89
C GLY A 32 -13.36 7.73 1.13
N LEU A 33 -12.72 7.19 2.18
CA LEU A 33 -11.34 7.52 2.53
C LEU A 33 -10.40 6.44 2.00
N TYR A 34 -9.22 6.87 1.52
CA TYR A 34 -8.12 5.98 1.11
C TYR A 34 -8.39 5.01 -0.05
N GLY A 35 -9.58 4.94 -0.64
CA GLY A 35 -9.85 4.09 -1.80
C GLY A 35 -11.32 3.69 -1.94
N LYS A 36 -11.63 2.93 -2.99
CA LYS A 36 -12.99 2.43 -3.28
C LYS A 36 -13.19 0.96 -2.91
N THR A 37 -12.10 0.24 -2.66
CA THR A 37 -12.13 -1.17 -2.28
C THR A 37 -11.25 -1.40 -1.07
N THR A 38 -11.55 -2.46 -0.31
CA THR A 38 -10.77 -2.84 0.87
C THR A 38 -9.31 -3.11 0.53
N THR A 39 -9.03 -3.68 -0.65
CA THR A 39 -7.67 -3.89 -1.17
C THR A 39 -6.94 -2.57 -1.44
N GLU A 40 -7.59 -1.61 -2.09
CA GLU A 40 -7.00 -0.29 -2.34
C GLU A 40 -6.70 0.45 -1.04
N VAL A 41 -7.66 0.46 -0.11
CA VAL A 41 -7.50 1.06 1.21
C VAL A 41 -6.34 0.40 1.94
N ALA A 42 -6.26 -0.92 1.96
CA ALA A 42 -5.16 -1.65 2.60
C ALA A 42 -3.81 -1.29 1.96
N ASN A 43 -3.72 -1.27 0.62
CA ASN A 43 -2.50 -0.91 -0.09
C ASN A 43 -2.04 0.52 0.24
N ASN A 44 -2.96 1.48 0.23
CA ASN A 44 -2.66 2.88 0.54
C ASN A 44 -2.27 3.07 2.01
N MET A 45 -2.92 2.36 2.93
CA MET A 45 -2.54 2.36 4.34
C MET A 45 -1.14 1.81 4.57
N VAL A 46 -0.78 0.70 3.90
CA VAL A 46 0.57 0.12 3.97
C VAL A 46 1.60 1.10 3.40
N ALA A 47 1.34 1.69 2.24
CA ALA A 47 2.23 2.67 1.62
C ALA A 47 2.51 3.86 2.56
N ARG A 48 1.46 4.47 3.14
CA ARG A 48 1.61 5.58 4.10
C ARG A 48 2.33 5.15 5.38
N GLY A 49 2.10 3.92 5.84
CA GLY A 49 2.82 3.36 6.98
C GLY A 49 4.32 3.24 6.71
N ILE A 50 4.69 2.78 5.51
CA ILE A 50 6.09 2.68 5.07
C ILE A 50 6.70 4.09 4.99
N GLU A 51 6.04 5.04 4.32
CA GLU A 51 6.48 6.43 4.21
C GLU A 51 6.73 7.06 5.60
N ASN A 52 5.75 6.98 6.50
CA ASN A 52 5.87 7.49 7.87
C ASN A 52 7.04 6.84 8.64
N THR A 53 7.29 5.55 8.42
CA THR A 53 8.38 4.81 9.08
C THR A 53 9.74 5.28 8.57
N ILE A 54 9.84 5.58 7.27
CA ILE A 54 11.04 6.15 6.66
C ILE A 54 11.26 7.59 7.15
N GLU A 55 10.22 8.43 7.12
CA GLU A 55 10.30 9.83 7.56
C GLU A 55 10.71 9.98 9.03
N ARG A 56 10.26 9.05 9.89
CA ARG A 56 10.65 9.00 11.30
C ARG A 56 12.06 8.43 11.54
N GLY A 57 12.75 8.00 10.49
CA GLY A 57 14.09 7.41 10.57
C GLY A 57 14.12 5.99 11.15
N HIS A 58 12.98 5.31 11.27
CA HIS A 58 12.93 3.91 11.72
C HIS A 58 13.31 2.92 10.62
N MET A 59 13.21 3.34 9.35
CA MET A 59 13.73 2.61 8.20
C MET A 59 14.53 3.55 7.31
N ALA A 60 15.66 3.07 6.79
CA ALA A 60 16.37 3.82 5.75
C ALA A 60 15.53 3.82 4.46
N HIS A 61 15.52 4.96 3.76
CA HIS A 61 14.97 4.97 2.41
C HIS A 61 15.76 3.95 1.59
N PRO A 62 15.13 2.95 0.95
CA PRO A 62 15.87 2.04 0.10
C PRO A 62 16.58 2.88 -0.95
N ILE A 63 17.91 2.92 -0.87
CA ILE A 63 18.75 3.52 -1.89
C ILE A 63 18.49 2.65 -3.10
N ILE A 64 17.62 3.10 -4.00
CA ILE A 64 17.48 2.49 -5.31
C ILE A 64 18.84 2.74 -5.95
N GLY A 65 19.74 1.77 -5.81
CA GLY A 65 21.03 1.79 -6.47
C GLY A 65 20.76 2.02 -7.94
N THR A 66 21.09 3.21 -8.42
CA THR A 66 21.23 3.51 -9.83
C THR A 66 22.13 2.42 -10.39
N LYS A 67 21.53 1.44 -11.08
CA LYS A 67 22.30 0.53 -11.93
C LYS A 67 23.06 1.43 -12.91
N LYS A 68 24.38 1.48 -12.75
CA LYS A 68 25.31 1.85 -13.83
C LYS A 68 25.17 0.85 -14.96
#